data_AF-A0A3N0E5I7-F1
#
_entry.id   AF-A0A3N0E5I7-F1
#
_cell.length_a   1.000
_cell.length_b   1.000
_cell.length_c   1.000
_cell.angle_alpha   90.00
_cell.angle_beta   90.00
_cell.angle_gamma   90.00
#
_symmetry.space_group_name_H-M   'P 1'
#
loop_
_entity.id
_entity.type
_entity.pdbx_description
1 polymer ?
#
loop_
_entity_poly.entity_id
_entity_poly.type
_entity_poly.pdbx_seq_one_letter_code
_entity_poly.pdbx_strand_id
1 'polypeptide(L)'
;MKGIKDNSPIVYYIFLSGFLLFSSCNNKTKKKEEKNSTSQIEIKLPDSLQMNTEMEGEIIYRSDFDTVRLKNGEKRYIYLYLSEGDSPLSDFRELKKQEMDTFVPINDEHLIPVYNIVFEKSGKKFINGVLVDQIFKNEEEGNVKITTLETKVIHPIVIYD
;
A
#
# COMPACT_ATOMS: atom_id res chain seq x y z
N MET A 1 50.87 -70.11 16.75
CA MET A 1 50.30 -68.74 16.78
C MET A 1 48.87 -68.83 17.33
N LYS A 2 48.71 -68.69 18.65
CA LYS A 2 47.81 -67.73 19.35
C LYS A 2 46.56 -67.37 18.52
N GLY A 3 45.33 -67.76 18.84
CA GLY A 3 44.72 -68.13 20.11
C GLY A 3 43.53 -67.19 20.34
N ILE A 4 42.34 -67.62 19.93
CA ILE A 4 41.06 -66.91 20.08
C ILE A 4 40.77 -66.73 21.57
N LYS A 5 40.47 -65.49 22.00
CA LYS A 5 39.77 -65.19 23.25
C LYS A 5 38.92 -63.94 23.06
N ASP A 6 37.63 -64.17 22.87
CA ASP A 6 36.59 -63.26 23.34
C ASP A 6 36.70 -63.14 24.86
N ASN A 7 36.59 -61.91 25.36
CA ASN A 7 36.13 -61.57 26.70
C ASN A 7 35.74 -60.09 26.71
N SER A 8 34.44 -59.83 26.80
CA SER A 8 33.87 -58.49 27.03
C SER A 8 34.37 -57.86 28.32
N PRO A 9 34.23 -56.52 28.44
CA PRO A 9 33.50 -56.02 29.58
C PRO A 9 32.40 -55.02 29.19
N ILE A 10 31.22 -55.32 29.70
CA ILE A 10 30.13 -54.39 30.00
C ILE A 10 30.68 -53.16 30.72
N VAL A 11 30.49 -51.96 30.17
CA VAL A 11 30.42 -50.71 30.94
C VAL A 11 29.46 -49.74 30.24
N TYR A 12 28.32 -49.49 30.89
CA TYR A 12 27.61 -48.20 31.02
C TYR A 12 27.83 -47.18 29.88
N TYR A 13 26.82 -46.77 29.12
CA TYR A 13 25.80 -45.85 29.61
C TYR A 13 24.59 -45.83 28.65
N ILE A 14 23.49 -46.44 29.08
CA ILE A 14 22.14 -46.02 28.72
C ILE A 14 21.96 -44.65 29.39
N PHE A 15 22.32 -43.56 28.71
CA PHE A 15 21.92 -42.22 29.09
C PHE A 15 21.15 -41.60 27.92
N LEU A 16 19.85 -41.53 28.16
CA LEU A 16 19.06 -40.35 27.87
C LEU A 16 18.88 -40.04 26.37
N SER A 17 18.08 -40.91 25.76
CA SER A 17 17.01 -40.45 24.89
C SER A 17 16.33 -39.20 25.46
N GLY A 18 16.19 -38.18 24.62
CA GLY A 18 15.11 -37.21 24.74
C GLY A 18 15.49 -35.89 25.38
N PHE A 19 16.09 -34.99 24.61
CA PHE A 19 15.57 -33.64 24.45
C PHE A 19 16.41 -32.95 23.37
N LEU A 20 15.86 -32.82 22.17
CA LEU A 20 16.08 -31.73 21.22
C LEU A 20 15.22 -32.07 20.00
N LEU A 21 13.91 -32.21 20.28
CA LEU A 21 12.90 -31.83 19.30
C LEU A 21 13.18 -30.35 19.02
N PHE A 22 13.96 -30.07 17.97
CA PHE A 22 13.96 -28.77 17.35
C PHE A 22 12.54 -28.54 16.85
N SER A 23 11.72 -27.97 17.74
CA SER A 23 10.47 -27.30 17.42
C SER A 23 10.81 -26.19 16.45
N SER A 24 10.95 -26.55 15.17
CA SER A 24 10.84 -25.59 14.09
C SER A 24 9.42 -25.06 14.19
N CYS A 25 9.30 -23.87 14.78
CA CYS A 25 8.08 -23.09 14.75
C CYS A 25 7.68 -22.96 13.28
N ASN A 26 6.66 -23.73 12.90
CA ASN A 26 5.87 -23.44 11.73
C ASN A 26 5.31 -22.03 11.96
N ASN A 27 5.97 -21.04 11.37
CA ASN A 27 5.42 -19.70 11.22
C ASN A 27 4.17 -19.89 10.37
N LYS A 28 3.05 -20.16 11.04
CA LYS A 28 1.73 -19.81 10.54
C LYS A 28 1.75 -18.29 10.51
N THR A 29 2.34 -17.74 9.45
CA THR A 29 1.89 -16.48 8.90
C THR A 29 0.39 -16.65 8.78
N LYS A 30 -0.33 -16.06 9.74
CA LYS A 30 -1.72 -15.68 9.55
C LYS A 30 -1.65 -14.81 8.31
N LYS A 31 -1.85 -15.40 7.13
CA LYS A 31 -2.36 -14.64 5.98
C LYS A 31 -3.61 -14.01 6.55
N LYS A 32 -3.51 -12.72 6.92
CA LYS A 32 -4.70 -11.90 7.08
C LYS A 32 -5.47 -12.17 5.80
N GLU A 33 -6.68 -12.70 5.94
CA GLU A 33 -7.64 -12.64 4.86
C GLU A 33 -7.71 -11.16 4.49
N GLU A 34 -7.05 -10.80 3.39
CA GLU A 34 -7.36 -9.58 2.67
C GLU A 34 -8.81 -9.75 2.25
N LYS A 35 -9.73 -9.24 3.08
CA LYS A 35 -10.98 -8.74 2.52
C LYS A 35 -10.52 -7.70 1.51
N ASN A 36 -10.61 -8.05 0.23
CA ASN A 36 -10.41 -7.13 -0.88
C ASN A 36 -11.40 -5.99 -0.69
N SER A 37 -10.94 -4.93 -0.03
CA SER A 37 -11.69 -3.70 0.09
C SER A 37 -11.74 -3.08 -1.29
N THR A 38 -12.93 -2.72 -1.72
CA THR A 38 -13.16 -2.16 -3.05
C THR A 38 -13.16 -0.64 -2.98
N SER A 39 -12.49 -0.03 -3.96
CA SER A 39 -12.57 1.40 -4.23
C SER A 39 -13.10 1.65 -5.63
N GLN A 40 -13.76 2.79 -5.78
CA GLN A 40 -14.21 3.34 -7.06
C GLN A 40 -13.63 4.74 -7.21
N ILE A 41 -13.11 5.02 -8.40
CA ILE A 41 -12.55 6.32 -8.76
C ILE A 41 -13.20 6.77 -10.05
N GLU A 42 -13.72 7.98 -10.05
CA GLU A 42 -14.10 8.71 -11.25
C GLU A 42 -13.07 9.83 -11.47
N ILE A 43 -12.43 9.84 -12.63
CA ILE A 43 -11.42 10.83 -13.00
C ILE A 43 -12.05 11.79 -14.00
N LYS A 44 -12.15 13.07 -13.64
CA LYS A 44 -12.60 14.15 -14.52
C LYS A 44 -11.46 15.14 -14.73
N LEU A 45 -10.39 14.63 -15.32
CA LEU A 45 -9.24 15.41 -15.78
C LEU A 45 -9.35 15.60 -17.29
N PRO A 46 -8.81 16.70 -17.86
CA PRO A 46 -8.83 16.89 -19.29
C PRO A 46 -7.98 15.83 -20.03
N ASP A 47 -8.42 15.41 -21.21
CA ASP A 47 -7.68 14.49 -22.08
C ASP A 47 -6.59 15.20 -22.89
N SER A 48 -6.68 16.53 -23.00
CA SER A 48 -5.69 17.38 -23.65
C SER A 48 -5.60 18.75 -22.99
N LEU A 49 -4.44 19.37 -23.08
CA LEU A 49 -4.17 20.68 -22.49
C LEU A 49 -3.14 21.44 -23.33
N GLN A 50 -3.25 22.76 -23.39
CA GLN A 50 -2.23 23.58 -24.04
C GLN A 50 -0.98 23.66 -23.15
N MET A 51 0.19 23.63 -23.77
CA MET A 51 1.47 23.79 -23.08
C MET A 51 1.51 25.11 -22.28
N ASN A 52 2.10 25.08 -21.09
CA ASN A 52 2.17 26.20 -20.15
C ASN A 52 0.82 26.73 -19.65
N THR A 53 -0.26 25.96 -19.79
CA THR A 53 -1.54 26.25 -19.12
C THR A 53 -1.71 25.37 -17.89
N GLU A 54 -2.39 25.91 -16.88
CA GLU A 54 -2.71 25.17 -15.66
C GLU A 54 -3.82 24.14 -15.94
N MET A 55 -3.57 22.90 -15.54
CA MET A 55 -4.57 21.85 -15.55
C MET A 55 -5.53 22.06 -14.39
N GLU A 56 -6.83 22.04 -14.66
CA GLU A 56 -7.88 21.98 -13.66
C GLU A 56 -8.75 20.74 -13.89
N GLY A 57 -9.17 20.10 -12.80
CA GLY A 57 -10.11 19.00 -12.84
C GLY A 57 -10.41 18.45 -11.46
N GLU A 58 -11.11 17.32 -11.42
CA GLU A 58 -11.53 16.70 -10.17
C GLU A 58 -11.45 15.17 -10.23
N ILE A 59 -11.24 14.57 -9.06
CA ILE A 59 -11.35 13.13 -8.85
C ILE A 59 -12.40 12.89 -7.78
N ILE A 60 -13.34 11.99 -8.05
CA ILE A 60 -14.34 11.56 -7.08
C ILE A 60 -13.98 10.16 -6.61
N TYR A 61 -13.91 9.97 -5.29
CA TYR A 61 -13.48 8.73 -4.67
C TYR A 61 -14.56 8.13 -3.76
N ARG A 62 -14.77 6.82 -3.89
CA ARG A 62 -15.62 6.04 -2.98
C ARG A 62 -14.89 4.78 -2.57
N SER A 63 -15.13 4.33 -1.35
CA SER A 63 -14.60 3.04 -0.87
C SER A 63 -15.49 2.42 0.19
N ASP A 64 -15.21 1.15 0.51
CA ASP A 64 -15.89 0.45 1.59
C ASP A 64 -15.75 1.17 2.95
N PHE A 65 -14.74 2.04 3.10
CA PHE A 65 -14.53 2.85 4.30
C PHE A 65 -15.63 3.91 4.50
N ASP A 66 -16.38 4.28 3.47
CA ASP A 66 -17.53 5.20 3.55
C ASP A 66 -18.64 4.64 4.46
N THR A 67 -18.70 3.32 4.61
CA THR A 67 -19.68 2.64 5.47
C THR A 67 -19.21 2.50 6.92
N VAL A 68 -17.94 2.81 7.21
CA VAL A 68 -17.36 2.61 8.54
C VAL A 68 -17.78 3.73 9.47
N ARG A 69 -18.56 3.39 10.50
CA ARG A 69 -18.90 4.32 11.59
C ARG A 69 -17.73 4.44 12.56
N LEU A 70 -17.15 5.64 12.65
CA LEU A 70 -16.06 5.96 13.57
C LEU A 70 -16.59 6.32 14.97
N LYS A 71 -15.89 5.84 16.00
CA LYS A 71 -16.13 6.19 17.40
C LYS A 71 -15.38 7.46 17.78
N ASN A 72 -15.64 7.98 18.99
CA ASN A 72 -14.91 9.11 19.52
C ASN A 72 -13.39 8.82 19.57
N GLY A 73 -12.60 9.75 19.03
CA GLY A 73 -11.14 9.62 18.92
C GLY A 73 -10.65 8.83 17.69
N GLU A 74 -11.51 8.12 16.97
CA GLU A 74 -11.15 7.49 15.70
C GLU A 74 -11.19 8.51 14.56
N LYS A 75 -10.34 8.33 13.54
CA LYS A 75 -10.21 9.28 12.43
C LYS A 75 -10.10 8.55 11.09
N ARG A 76 -10.55 9.21 10.04
CA ARG A 76 -10.31 8.82 8.65
C ARG A 76 -9.61 9.96 7.93
N TYR A 77 -8.61 9.63 7.13
CA TYR A 77 -7.89 10.57 6.30
C TYR A 77 -7.81 10.04 4.87
N ILE A 78 -8.14 10.90 3.92
CA ILE A 78 -8.05 10.61 2.50
C ILE A 78 -7.13 11.67 1.90
N TYR A 79 -6.16 11.23 1.12
CA TYR A 79 -5.25 12.11 0.42
C TYR A 79 -4.82 11.47 -0.90
N LEU A 80 -4.55 12.33 -1.87
CA LEU A 80 -4.10 11.95 -3.20
C LEU A 80 -2.72 12.55 -3.43
N TYR A 81 -1.76 11.70 -3.77
CA TYR A 81 -0.48 12.13 -4.30
C TYR A 81 -0.52 12.09 -5.82
N LEU A 82 -0.09 13.15 -6.49
CA LEU A 82 0.05 13.20 -7.95
C LEU A 82 1.44 13.68 -8.36
N SER A 83 1.91 13.17 -9.50
CA SER A 83 3.11 13.64 -10.19
C SER A 83 2.87 13.52 -11.70
N GLU A 84 3.46 14.44 -12.47
CA GLU A 84 3.45 14.37 -13.93
C GLU A 84 4.66 13.56 -14.44
N GLY A 85 4.54 12.98 -15.63
CA GLY A 85 5.65 12.26 -16.23
C GLY A 85 5.41 11.80 -17.66
N ASP A 86 6.49 11.31 -18.27
CA ASP A 86 6.50 10.84 -19.66
C ASP A 86 5.94 9.42 -19.84
N SER A 87 5.74 8.67 -18.75
CA SER A 87 5.29 7.28 -18.77
C SER A 87 4.37 6.97 -17.59
N PRO A 88 3.49 5.95 -17.70
CA PRO A 88 2.72 5.49 -16.58
C PRO A 88 3.64 4.77 -15.59
N LEU A 89 3.58 5.14 -14.32
CA LEU A 89 4.36 4.46 -13.29
C LEU A 89 3.88 3.04 -13.11
N SER A 90 4.79 2.12 -12.82
CA SER A 90 4.45 0.72 -12.57
C SER A 90 3.97 0.52 -11.12
N ASP A 91 4.59 1.23 -10.17
CA ASP A 91 4.47 1.03 -8.73
C ASP A 91 4.47 2.37 -7.98
N PHE A 92 3.74 2.44 -6.86
CA PHE A 92 3.75 3.57 -5.92
C PHE A 92 5.16 3.90 -5.40
N ARG A 93 6.05 2.91 -5.26
CA ARG A 93 7.44 3.15 -4.85
C ARG A 93 8.21 4.04 -5.82
N GLU A 94 7.80 4.11 -7.08
CA GLU A 94 8.38 5.01 -8.08
C GLU A 94 7.88 6.44 -7.87
N LEU A 95 6.59 6.61 -7.56
CA LEU A 95 5.98 7.92 -7.30
C LEU A 95 6.67 8.63 -6.13
N LYS A 96 7.02 7.89 -5.07
CA LYS A 96 7.74 8.42 -3.90
C LYS A 96 9.13 9.00 -4.20
N LYS A 97 9.68 8.78 -5.39
CA LYS A 97 10.99 9.29 -5.81
C LYS A 97 10.88 10.56 -6.65
N GLN A 98 9.66 11.00 -6.96
CA GLN A 98 9.38 12.18 -7.75
C GLN A 98 8.88 13.31 -6.85
N GLU A 99 8.93 14.53 -7.36
CA GLU A 99 8.19 15.63 -6.76
C GLU A 99 6.68 15.36 -6.93
N MET A 100 5.93 15.55 -5.84
CA MET A 100 4.52 15.22 -5.79
C MET A 100 3.74 16.35 -5.15
N ASP A 101 2.55 16.60 -5.70
CA ASP A 101 1.53 17.40 -5.06
C ASP A 101 0.63 16.52 -4.20
N THR A 102 0.08 17.09 -3.14
CA THR A 102 -0.86 16.42 -2.25
C THR A 102 -2.20 17.16 -2.25
N PHE A 103 -3.26 16.43 -2.58
CA PHE A 103 -4.62 16.94 -2.60
C PHE A 103 -5.46 16.19 -1.56
N VAL A 104 -6.45 16.88 -1.00
CA VAL A 104 -7.38 16.33 0.00
C VAL A 104 -8.82 16.57 -0.45
N PRO A 105 -9.77 15.72 -0.07
CA PRO A 105 -11.16 15.96 -0.42
C PRO A 105 -11.72 17.18 0.30
N ILE A 106 -12.60 17.91 -0.39
CA ILE A 106 -13.18 19.17 0.12
C ILE A 106 -14.63 19.03 0.55
N ASN A 107 -15.24 17.84 0.39
CA ASN A 107 -16.64 17.58 0.73
C ASN A 107 -16.88 16.11 1.12
N ASP A 108 -18.10 15.81 1.55
CA ASP A 108 -18.56 14.46 1.95
C ASP A 108 -18.73 13.49 0.77
N GLU A 109 -18.66 14.02 -0.47
CA GLU A 109 -18.61 13.20 -1.68
C GLU A 109 -17.19 12.75 -2.03
N HIS A 110 -16.23 13.16 -1.21
CA HIS A 110 -14.80 12.97 -1.42
C HIS A 110 -14.33 13.45 -2.80
N LEU A 111 -14.83 14.63 -3.21
CA LEU A 111 -14.33 15.36 -4.36
C LEU A 111 -12.95 15.93 -4.03
N ILE A 112 -11.95 15.54 -4.80
CA ILE A 112 -10.56 15.98 -4.70
C ILE A 112 -10.27 16.90 -5.90
N PRO A 113 -10.16 18.23 -5.69
CA PRO A 113 -9.80 19.14 -6.77
C PRO A 113 -8.32 18.95 -7.13
N VAL A 114 -8.02 18.92 -8.42
CA VAL A 114 -6.65 18.84 -8.97
C VAL A 114 -6.39 20.12 -9.75
N TYR A 115 -5.36 20.85 -9.36
CA TYR A 115 -5.04 22.18 -9.89
C TYR A 115 -3.53 22.46 -9.79
N ASN A 116 -3.07 23.57 -10.40
CA ASN A 116 -1.68 24.03 -10.41
C ASN A 116 -0.65 23.08 -11.08
N ILE A 117 -1.10 22.12 -11.88
CA ILE A 117 -0.19 21.26 -12.65
C ILE A 117 0.01 21.89 -14.02
N VAL A 118 1.26 22.16 -14.38
CA VAL A 118 1.64 22.80 -15.65
C VAL A 118 2.62 21.90 -16.40
N PHE A 119 2.41 21.78 -17.72
CA PHE A 119 3.29 21.02 -18.60
C PHE A 119 4.13 21.96 -19.47
N GLU A 120 5.45 21.87 -19.34
CA GLU A 120 6.40 22.69 -20.11
C GLU A 120 6.75 22.11 -21.49
N LYS A 121 6.32 20.88 -21.78
CA LYS A 121 6.65 20.16 -23.03
C LYS A 121 5.42 19.51 -23.63
N SER A 122 5.24 19.70 -24.93
CA SER A 122 4.22 19.01 -25.71
C SER A 122 4.48 17.51 -25.87
N GLY A 123 3.44 16.78 -26.25
CA GLY A 123 3.45 15.33 -26.42
C GLY A 123 2.51 14.61 -25.47
N LYS A 124 2.58 13.28 -25.48
CA LYS A 124 1.79 12.43 -24.59
C LYS A 124 2.45 12.39 -23.22
N LYS A 125 1.68 12.76 -22.19
CA LYS A 125 2.10 12.78 -20.78
C LYS A 125 1.15 11.92 -19.94
N PHE A 126 1.53 11.72 -18.69
CA PHE A 126 0.75 10.97 -17.73
C PHE A 126 0.69 11.71 -16.40
N ILE A 127 -0.52 11.84 -15.87
CA ILE A 127 -0.74 12.11 -14.46
C ILE A 127 -0.69 10.76 -13.74
N ASN A 128 0.30 10.60 -12.88
CA ASN A 128 0.48 9.41 -12.06
C ASN A 128 0.16 9.74 -10.62
N GLY A 129 -0.61 8.89 -9.96
CA GLY A 129 -0.98 9.14 -8.58
C GLY A 129 -1.34 7.90 -7.78
N VAL A 130 -1.40 8.12 -6.46
CA VAL A 130 -1.90 7.15 -5.51
C VAL A 130 -2.81 7.87 -4.53
N LEU A 131 -4.05 7.42 -4.49
CA LEU A 131 -5.01 7.80 -3.48
C LEU A 131 -4.85 6.86 -2.30
N VAL A 132 -4.70 7.45 -1.12
CA VAL A 132 -4.54 6.72 0.13
C VAL A 132 -5.70 7.10 1.06
N ASP A 133 -6.39 6.08 1.54
CA ASP A 133 -7.50 6.20 2.48
C ASP A 133 -7.16 5.40 3.74
N GLN A 134 -7.05 6.10 4.87
CA GLN A 134 -6.61 5.53 6.14
C GLN A 134 -7.67 5.70 7.21
N ILE A 135 -8.01 4.61 7.90
CA ILE A 135 -8.78 4.65 9.14
C ILE A 135 -7.88 4.32 10.31
N PHE A 136 -7.92 5.19 11.32
CA PHE A 136 -7.27 5.05 12.62
C PHE A 136 -8.33 4.67 13.65
N LYS A 137 -8.27 3.42 14.14
CA LYS A 137 -9.18 2.90 15.17
C LYS A 137 -8.45 2.73 16.49
N ASN A 138 -9.10 3.12 17.58
CA ASN A 138 -8.58 2.87 18.91
C ASN A 138 -8.75 1.38 19.22
N GLU A 139 -7.66 0.74 19.66
CA GLU A 139 -7.67 -0.60 20.19
C GLU A 139 -7.53 -0.56 21.73
N GLU A 140 -7.55 -1.73 22.35
CA GLU A 140 -7.33 -1.87 23.79
C GLU A 140 -5.94 -1.36 24.18
N GLU A 141 -5.81 -0.96 25.46
CA GLU A 141 -4.55 -0.51 26.06
C GLU A 141 -3.95 0.77 25.43
N GLY A 142 -4.76 1.57 24.72
CA GLY A 142 -4.31 2.83 24.13
C GLY A 142 -3.57 2.67 22.79
N ASN A 143 -3.58 1.47 22.21
CA ASN A 143 -3.02 1.23 20.88
C ASN A 143 -3.94 1.79 19.78
N VAL A 144 -3.36 2.06 18.60
CA VAL A 144 -4.12 2.50 17.42
C VAL A 144 -3.85 1.55 16.26
N LYS A 145 -4.93 1.02 15.67
CA LYS A 145 -4.87 0.24 14.43
C LYS A 145 -5.11 1.14 13.24
N ILE A 146 -4.14 1.14 12.33
CA ILE A 146 -4.24 1.80 11.03
C ILE A 146 -4.64 0.76 9.99
N THR A 147 -5.71 1.04 9.25
CA THR A 147 -6.08 0.27 8.06
C THR A 147 -6.00 1.20 6.87
N THR A 148 -5.22 0.80 5.86
CA THR A 148 -4.93 1.62 4.67
C THR A 148 -5.49 0.94 3.43
N LEU A 149 -6.14 1.72 2.58
CA LEU A 149 -6.50 1.36 1.22
C LEU A 149 -5.73 2.28 0.27
N GLU A 150 -4.94 1.69 -0.63
CA GLU A 150 -4.21 2.42 -1.67
C GLU A 150 -4.85 2.13 -3.02
N THR A 151 -5.17 3.18 -3.78
CA THR A 151 -5.74 3.06 -5.13
C THR A 151 -4.88 3.84 -6.11
N LYS A 152 -4.46 3.16 -7.18
CA LYS A 152 -3.64 3.76 -8.23
C LYS A 152 -4.49 4.65 -9.13
N VAL A 153 -3.97 5.83 -9.46
CA VAL A 153 -4.55 6.77 -10.41
C VAL A 153 -3.57 6.95 -11.55
N ILE A 154 -4.00 6.67 -12.79
CA ILE A 154 -3.22 6.98 -13.99
C ILE A 154 -4.16 7.62 -14.99
N HIS A 155 -3.80 8.81 -15.48
CA HIS A 155 -4.54 9.50 -16.52
C HIS A 155 -3.60 9.96 -17.64
N PRO A 156 -3.73 9.44 -18.88
CA PRO A 156 -2.98 9.95 -20.01
C PRO A 156 -3.53 11.30 -20.45
N ILE A 157 -2.65 12.24 -20.79
CA ILE A 157 -3.03 13.57 -21.29
C ILE A 157 -2.17 13.95 -22.49
N VAL A 158 -2.75 14.62 -23.47
CA VAL A 158 -2.04 15.12 -24.66
C VAL A 158 -1.77 16.60 -24.52
N ILE A 159 -0.50 16.98 -24.47
CA ILE A 159 -0.08 18.37 -24.42
C ILE A 159 0.23 18.87 -25.84
N TYR A 160 -0.42 19.94 -26.25
CA TYR A 160 -0.23 20.57 -27.56
C TYR A 160 0.29 22.01 -27.40
N ASP A 161 0.97 22.50 -28.44
CA ASP A 161 1.53 23.86 -28.46
C ASP A 161 0.43 24.95 -28.61
#